data_AF-A0A346SP65-F1
#
_entry.id   AF-A0A346SP65-F1
#
_cell.length_a   1.000
_cell.length_b   1.000
_cell.length_c   1.000
_cell.angle_alpha   90.00
_cell.angle_beta   90.00
_cell.angle_gamma   90.00
#
_symmetry.space_group_name_H-M   'P 1'
#
loop_
_entity.id
_entity.type
_entity.pdbx_description
1 polymer ?
#
loop_
_entity_poly.entity_id
_entity_poly.type
_entity_poly.pdbx_seq_one_letter_code
_entity_poly.pdbx_strand_id
1 'polypeptide(L)' 'MKLPDPLASPKRGRPQLPKAEVRSERIVTLLTPSQRHRLTRLAESTGQTLSSVAHDLIAQGLEREENPRKKDI' A
#
# COMPACT_ATOMS: atom_id res chain seq x y z
N MET A 1 -0.03 9.21 31.44
CA MET A 1 -1.29 9.13 30.69
C MET A 1 -1.62 10.54 30.20
N LYS A 2 -1.80 10.77 28.89
CA LYS A 2 -2.07 12.11 28.33
C LYS A 2 -3.58 12.38 28.41
N LEU A 3 -3.97 13.44 29.13
CA LEU A 3 -5.36 13.90 29.22
C LEU A 3 -5.84 14.42 27.85
N PRO A 4 -7.09 14.18 27.45
CA PRO A 4 -7.64 14.74 26.22
C PRO A 4 -7.78 16.27 26.35
N ASP A 5 -7.42 16.97 25.27
CA ASP A 5 -7.50 18.43 25.18
C ASP A 5 -8.97 18.88 25.16
N PRO A 6 -9.43 19.70 26.13
CA PRO A 6 -10.82 20.14 26.22
C PRO A 6 -11.26 21.09 25.10
N LEU A 7 -10.34 21.54 24.23
CA LEU A 7 -10.63 22.47 23.13
C LEU A 7 -10.77 21.78 21.76
N ALA A 8 -10.82 20.45 21.71
CA ALA A 8 -11.04 19.72 20.46
C ALA A 8 -12.48 19.91 19.95
N SER A 9 -12.70 20.95 19.17
CA SER A 9 -13.95 21.18 18.44
C SER A 9 -14.36 19.91 17.68
N PRO A 10 -15.61 19.43 17.77
CA PRO A 10 -16.05 18.26 17.03
C PRO A 10 -15.89 18.55 15.54
N LYS A 11 -14.99 17.82 14.87
CA LYS A 11 -14.81 17.91 13.43
C LYS A 11 -16.16 17.61 12.78
N ARG A 12 -16.80 18.63 12.20
CA ARG A 12 -18.01 18.45 11.39
C ARG A 12 -17.63 17.61 10.16
N GLY A 13 -18.35 16.51 9.93
CA GLY A 13 -18.09 15.55 8.84
C GLY A 13 -18.31 14.11 9.30
N ARG A 14 -18.17 13.15 8.38
CA ARG A 14 -18.20 11.73 8.73
C ARG A 14 -17.02 11.43 9.68
N PRO A 15 -17.25 10.79 10.84
CA PRO A 15 -16.18 10.35 11.71
C PRO A 15 -15.15 9.52 10.94
N GLN A 16 -13.87 9.68 11.25
CA GLN A 16 -12.84 8.80 10.70
C GLN A 16 -13.14 7.37 11.16
N LEU A 17 -13.13 6.41 10.23
CA LEU A 17 -13.25 5.01 10.61
C LEU A 17 -12.11 4.63 11.55
N PRO A 18 -12.37 3.77 12.55
CA PRO A 18 -11.32 3.17 13.36
C PRO A 18 -10.26 2.53 12.45
N LYS A 19 -8.98 2.75 12.73
CA LYS A 19 -7.87 2.20 11.91
C LYS A 19 -7.92 0.68 11.78
N ALA A 20 -8.44 -0.02 12.80
CA ALA A 20 -8.64 -1.46 12.79
C ALA A 20 -9.69 -1.94 11.76
N GLU A 21 -10.53 -1.03 11.25
CA GLU A 21 -11.58 -1.33 10.26
C GLU A 21 -11.21 -0.86 8.84
N VAL A 22 -10.00 -0.28 8.67
CA VAL A 22 -9.54 0.19 7.36
C VAL A 22 -9.04 -1.00 6.56
N ARG A 23 -9.70 -1.27 5.42
CA ARG A 23 -9.37 -2.40 4.53
C ARG A 23 -8.05 -2.26 3.79
N SER A 24 -7.51 -1.04 3.69
CA SER A 24 -6.28 -0.75 2.93
C SER A 24 -5.62 0.54 3.40
N GLU A 25 -4.31 0.54 3.57
CA GLU A 25 -3.53 1.74 3.84
C GLU A 25 -2.83 2.25 2.58
N ARG A 26 -2.67 3.57 2.48
CA ARG A 26 -1.94 4.18 1.37
C ARG A 26 -0.45 4.19 1.68
N ILE A 27 0.33 3.61 0.79
CA ILE A 27 1.80 3.65 0.84
C ILE A 27 2.30 4.60 -0.26
N VAL A 28 3.34 5.38 0.05
CA VAL A 28 4.04 6.22 -0.93
C VAL A 28 5.48 5.74 -1.03
N THR A 29 5.90 5.38 -2.24
CA THR A 29 7.26 4.91 -2.53
C THR A 29 7.92 5.81 -3.57
N LEU A 30 9.23 6.02 -3.43
CA LEU A 30 10.03 6.72 -4.41
C LEU A 30 10.59 5.71 -5.42
N LEU A 31 10.39 6.00 -6.70
CA LEU A 31 10.92 5.21 -7.81
C LEU A 31 11.86 6.07 -8.65
N THR A 32 12.93 5.46 -9.13
CA THR A 32 13.73 6.05 -10.21
C THR A 32 12.90 6.14 -11.50
N PRO A 33 13.25 7.03 -12.45
CA PRO A 33 12.55 7.12 -13.72
C PRO A 33 12.48 5.80 -14.49
N SER A 34 13.57 5.01 -14.47
CA SER A 34 13.64 3.71 -15.14
C SER A 34 12.73 2.67 -14.48
N GLN A 35 12.66 2.63 -13.15
CA GLN A 35 11.74 1.75 -12.42
C GLN A 35 10.28 2.10 -12.73
N ARG A 36 9.93 3.40 -12.71
CA ARG A 36 8.58 3.86 -13.08
C ARG A 36 8.23 3.44 -14.50
N HIS A 37 9.14 3.64 -15.46
CA HIS A 37 8.90 3.25 -16.85
C HIS A 37 8.68 1.74 -17.02
N ARG A 38 9.50 0.91 -16.35
CA ARG A 38 9.32 -0.55 -16.35
C ARG A 38 7.97 -0.97 -15.77
N LEU A 39 7.55 -0.34 -14.67
CA LEU A 39 6.27 -0.62 -14.03
C LEU A 39 5.09 -0.25 -14.95
N THR A 40 5.16 0.89 -15.64
CA THR A 40 4.15 1.30 -16.63
C THR A 40 4.05 0.29 -17.77
N ARG A 41 5.17 -0.11 -18.37
CA ARG A 41 5.16 -1.11 -19.44
C ARG A 41 4.55 -2.44 -19.00
N LEU A 42 4.83 -2.87 -17.77
CA LEU A 42 4.27 -4.09 -17.22
C LEU A 42 2.74 -3.97 -17.05
N ALA A 43 2.27 -2.85 -16.52
CA ALA A 43 0.84 -2.55 -16.38
C ALA A 43 0.11 -2.54 -17.74
N GLU A 44 0.70 -1.90 -18.75
CA GLU A 44 0.16 -1.89 -20.12
C GLU A 44 0.09 -3.31 -20.70
N SER A 45 1.16 -4.11 -20.55
CA SER A 45 1.20 -5.47 -21.10
C SER A 45 0.22 -6.45 -20.45
N THR A 46 -0.19 -6.18 -19.22
CA THR A 46 -1.11 -7.02 -18.44
C THR A 46 -2.54 -6.50 -18.44
N GLY A 47 -2.80 -5.34 -19.05
CA GLY A 47 -4.10 -4.67 -19.00
C GLY A 47 -4.50 -4.21 -17.59
N GLN A 48 -3.53 -4.05 -16.69
CA GLN A 48 -3.75 -3.69 -15.29
C GLN A 48 -3.39 -2.22 -15.01
N THR A 49 -3.82 -1.71 -13.85
CA THR A 49 -3.38 -0.40 -13.37
C THR A 49 -2.01 -0.49 -12.70
N LEU A 50 -1.27 0.63 -12.70
CA LEU A 50 0.01 0.74 -11.98
C LEU A 50 -0.09 0.31 -10.51
N SER A 51 -1.16 0.72 -9.82
CA SER A 51 -1.38 0.38 -8.41
C SER A 51 -1.61 -1.10 -8.20
N SER A 52 -2.34 -1.76 -9.10
CA SER A 52 -2.58 -3.21 -9.05
C SER A 52 -1.26 -3.98 -9.21
N VAL A 53 -0.50 -3.66 -10.26
CA VAL A 53 0.80 -4.30 -10.51
C VAL A 53 1.77 -4.08 -9.36
N ALA A 54 1.83 -2.85 -8.81
CA ALA A 54 2.68 -2.56 -7.67
C ALA A 54 2.29 -3.38 -6.44
N HIS A 55 0.98 -3.48 -6.17
CA HIS A 55 0.46 -4.27 -5.06
C HIS A 55 0.79 -5.76 -5.22
N ASP A 56 0.60 -6.31 -6.42
CA ASP A 56 0.89 -7.72 -6.71
C ASP A 56 2.38 -8.03 -6.55
N LEU A 57 3.26 -7.14 -7.01
CA LEU A 57 4.70 -7.30 -6.85
C LEU A 57 5.13 -7.23 -5.38
N ILE A 58 4.52 -6.34 -4.59
CA ILE A 58 4.78 -6.25 -3.15
C ILE A 58 4.31 -7.53 -2.45
N ALA A 59 3.08 -7.99 -2.72
CA ALA A 59 2.52 -9.19 -2.13
C ALA A 59 3.39 -10.43 -2.44
N GLN A 60 3.77 -10.62 -3.71
CA GLN A 60 4.67 -11.72 -4.11
C GLN A 60 6.04 -11.62 -3.45
N GLY A 61 6.58 -10.40 -3.29
CA GLY A 61 7.83 -10.18 -2.58
C GLY A 61 7.75 -10.59 -1.11
N LEU A 62 6.68 -10.19 -0.43
CA LEU A 62 6.43 -10.55 0.98
C LEU A 62 6.24 -12.06 1.15
N GLU A 63 5.43 -12.69 0.31
CA GLU A 63 5.21 -14.14 0.36
C GLU A 63 6.52 -14.94 0.21
N ARG A 64 7.43 -14.47 -0.66
CA ARG A 64 8.73 -15.12 -0.88
C ARG A 64 9.67 -14.97 0.30
N GLU A 65 9.63 -13.84 0.99
CA GLU A 65 10.45 -13.60 2.18
C GLU A 65 9.88 -14.32 3.42
N GLU A 66 8.55 -14.42 3.55
CA GLU A 66 7.89 -15.17 4.62
C GLU A 66 8.03 -16.70 4.44
N ASN A 67 8.08 -17.19 3.19
CA ASN A 67 8.25 -18.61 2.87
C ASN A 67 9.51 -18.88 2.04
N PRO A 68 10.71 -18.84 2.66
CA PRO A 68 11.98 -18.99 1.96
C PRO A 68 12.19 -20.38 1.30
N ARG A 69 11.37 -21.38 1.65
CA ARG A 69 11.43 -22.74 1.09
C ARG A 69 10.96 -22.86 -0.37
N LYS A 70 10.44 -21.78 -0.97
CA LYS A 70 10.00 -21.73 -2.38
C LYS A 70 11.06 -21.15 -3.34
N LYS A 71 12.30 -20.93 -2.89
CA LYS A 71 13.35 -20.32 -3.72
C LYS A 71 13.95 -21.24 -4.80
N ASP A 72 13.72 -22.55 -4.75
CA ASP A 72 14.38 -23.54 -5.61
C ASP A 72 13.40 -24.56 -6.23
N ILE A 73 12.63 -24.16 -7.25
CA ILE A 73 12.08 -25.06 -8.30
C ILE A 73 12.12 -24.33 -9.64
#